data_AF-A0A9P9SXI4-F1
#
_entry.id   AF-A0A9P9SXI4-F1
#
_cell.length_a   1.000
_cell.length_b   1.000
_cell.length_c   1.000
_cell.angle_alpha   90.00
_cell.angle_beta   90.00
_cell.angle_gamma   90.00
#
_symmetry.space_group_name_H-M   'P 1'
#
loop_
_entity.id
_entity.type
_entity.pdbx_description
1 polymer ?
#
loop_
_entity_poly.entity_id
_entity_poly.type
_entity_poly.pdbx_seq_one_letter_code
_entity_poly.pdbx_strand_id
1 'polypeptide(L)'
;VKSVSDKSGRVLSPEEIQQLFFNTYRVVESDNRILSYSVASSGVTGQLELHATILINGLAREIYGSGISVPAALARALAVGTGLQISFEVYKRKWTENGETHDMTIAKCDLKHGKYVSWGVKVCHKLEEAELLACISSVLVSFPL
;
A
#
# COMPACT_ATOMS: atom_id res chain seq x y z
N VAL A 1 -3.45 9.59 -16.39
CA VAL A 1 -4.61 9.88 -17.27
C VAL A 1 -4.25 10.91 -18.34
N LYS A 2 -4.05 12.20 -17.99
CA LYS A 2 -3.71 13.27 -18.97
C LYS A 2 -2.61 12.87 -19.96
N SER A 3 -1.46 12.41 -19.47
CA SER A 3 -0.33 11.99 -20.32
C SER A 3 -0.65 10.84 -21.27
N VAL A 4 -1.57 9.95 -20.92
CA VAL A 4 -1.99 8.82 -21.77
C VAL A 4 -3.01 9.30 -22.80
N SER A 5 -3.95 10.17 -22.41
CA SER A 5 -4.90 10.82 -23.31
C SER A 5 -4.20 11.69 -24.36
N ASP A 6 -3.20 12.48 -23.95
CA ASP A 6 -2.41 13.34 -24.83
C ASP A 6 -1.64 12.49 -25.86
N LYS A 7 -1.12 11.32 -25.45
CA LYS A 7 -0.42 10.38 -26.33
C LYS A 7 -1.34 9.64 -27.30
N SER A 8 -2.56 9.29 -26.88
CA SER A 8 -3.53 8.60 -27.73
C SER A 8 -4.30 9.56 -28.64
N GLY A 9 -4.19 10.88 -28.43
CA GLY A 9 -4.91 11.89 -29.20
C GLY A 9 -6.42 11.87 -28.99
N ARG A 10 -6.90 11.24 -27.91
CA ARG A 10 -8.32 11.11 -27.61
C ARG A 10 -8.62 11.05 -26.12
N VAL A 11 -9.89 11.25 -25.79
CA VAL A 11 -10.43 11.02 -24.45
C VAL A 11 -10.48 9.51 -24.20
N LEU A 12 -10.03 9.10 -23.01
CA LEU A 12 -10.10 7.69 -22.58
C LEU A 12 -11.51 7.37 -22.10
N SER A 13 -11.98 6.15 -22.38
CA SER A 13 -13.24 5.66 -21.82
C SER A 13 -13.11 5.41 -20.31
N PRO A 14 -14.22 5.33 -19.56
CA PRO A 14 -14.18 4.96 -18.14
C PRO A 14 -13.42 3.66 -17.87
N GLU A 15 -13.61 2.64 -18.73
CA GLU A 15 -12.96 1.33 -18.62
C GLU A 15 -11.43 1.46 -18.81
N GLU A 16 -10.99 2.30 -19.74
CA GLU A 16 -9.57 2.55 -19.96
C GLU A 16 -8.93 3.33 -18.82
N ILE A 17 -9.66 4.27 -18.22
CA ILE A 17 -9.20 5.00 -17.03
C ILE A 17 -9.08 4.03 -15.85
N GLN A 18 -10.05 3.14 -15.67
CA GLN A 18 -10.01 2.10 -14.64
C GLN A 18 -8.83 1.16 -14.84
N GLN A 19 -8.64 0.64 -16.07
CA GLN A 19 -7.51 -0.24 -16.35
C GLN A 19 -6.18 0.48 -16.16
N LEU A 20 -6.08 1.74 -16.57
CA LEU A 20 -4.90 2.56 -16.33
C LEU A 20 -4.64 2.74 -14.84
N PHE A 21 -5.67 2.96 -14.02
CA PHE A 21 -5.56 3.04 -12.57
C PHE A 21 -5.06 1.71 -11.99
N PHE A 22 -5.64 0.57 -12.41
CA PHE A 22 -5.24 -0.76 -11.94
C PHE A 22 -3.78 -1.08 -12.27
N ASN A 23 -3.36 -0.77 -13.48
CA ASN A 23 -1.98 -1.01 -13.93
C ASN A 23 -1.00 -0.06 -13.23
N THR A 24 -1.34 1.23 -13.12
CA THR A 24 -0.45 2.25 -12.53
C THR A 24 -0.15 1.95 -11.06
N TYR A 25 -1.16 1.54 -10.30
CA TYR A 25 -1.02 1.26 -8.87
C TYR A 25 -0.84 -0.22 -8.55
N ARG A 26 -0.79 -1.09 -9.57
CA ARG A 26 -0.72 -2.55 -9.42
C ARG A 26 -1.77 -3.05 -8.43
N VAL A 27 -3.01 -2.61 -8.63
CA VAL A 27 -4.11 -2.76 -7.64
C VAL A 27 -4.38 -4.23 -7.31
N VAL A 28 -4.36 -5.08 -8.34
CA VAL A 28 -4.65 -6.52 -8.26
C VAL A 28 -3.38 -7.36 -8.26
N GLU A 29 -2.33 -6.92 -8.97
CA GLU A 29 -1.09 -7.67 -9.09
C GLU A 29 -0.30 -7.70 -7.77
N SER A 30 0.39 -8.81 -7.51
CA SER A 30 1.39 -8.87 -6.44
C SER A 30 2.58 -7.97 -6.77
N ASP A 31 3.06 -7.23 -5.77
CA ASP A 31 4.31 -6.49 -5.90
C ASP A 31 5.47 -7.45 -5.59
N ASN A 32 6.31 -7.74 -6.57
CA ASN A 32 7.47 -8.64 -6.44
C ASN A 32 8.53 -8.14 -5.43
N ARG A 33 8.41 -6.89 -4.98
CA ARG A 33 9.23 -6.35 -3.90
C ARG A 33 8.68 -6.71 -2.52
N ILE A 34 7.51 -7.31 -2.42
CA ILE A 34 6.93 -7.80 -1.17
C ILE A 34 7.06 -9.32 -1.18
N LEU A 35 8.06 -9.85 -0.46
CA LEU A 35 8.40 -11.27 -0.49
C LEU A 35 7.48 -12.09 0.43
N SER A 36 7.12 -11.52 1.57
CA SER A 36 6.21 -12.13 2.53
C SER A 36 5.57 -11.04 3.38
N TYR A 37 4.38 -11.32 3.90
CA TYR A 37 3.71 -10.46 4.87
C TYR A 37 2.75 -11.28 5.74
N SER A 38 2.54 -10.82 6.96
CA SER A 38 1.50 -11.29 7.85
C SER A 38 1.03 -10.16 8.74
N VAL A 39 -0.24 -10.23 9.11
CA VAL A 39 -0.86 -9.33 10.09
C VAL A 39 -1.68 -10.20 11.04
N ALA A 40 -1.49 -10.00 12.33
CA ALA A 40 -2.15 -10.79 13.37
C ALA A 40 -2.62 -9.87 14.50
N SER A 41 -3.75 -10.22 15.10
CA SER A 41 -4.19 -9.56 16.34
C SER A 41 -3.49 -10.21 17.53
N SER A 42 -2.80 -9.41 18.33
CA SER A 42 -2.22 -9.82 19.60
C SER A 42 -3.34 -9.93 20.62
N GLY A 43 -3.85 -11.15 20.81
CA GLY A 43 -5.03 -11.45 21.63
C GLY A 43 -4.94 -11.03 23.10
N VAL A 44 -3.76 -10.63 23.59
CA VAL A 44 -3.51 -10.20 24.97
C VAL A 44 -3.60 -8.68 25.14
N THR A 45 -3.28 -7.91 24.10
CA THR A 45 -3.09 -6.45 24.21
C THR A 45 -4.05 -5.64 23.34
N GLY A 46 -4.78 -6.29 22.44
CA GLY A 46 -5.60 -5.63 21.43
C GLY A 46 -4.77 -4.87 20.38
N GLN A 47 -3.45 -5.04 20.37
CA GLN A 47 -2.57 -4.49 19.35
C GLN A 47 -2.51 -5.43 18.14
N LEU A 48 -2.35 -4.85 16.96
CA LEU A 48 -1.97 -5.58 15.76
C LEU A 48 -0.45 -5.73 15.73
N GLU A 49 -0.02 -6.93 15.40
CA GLU A 49 1.37 -7.25 15.06
C GLU A 49 1.45 -7.50 13.56
N LEU A 50 2.47 -6.91 12.94
CA LEU A 50 2.77 -7.13 11.54
C LEU A 50 4.20 -7.61 11.37
N HIS A 51 4.37 -8.46 10.37
CA HIS A 51 5.65 -8.88 9.87
C HIS A 51 5.63 -8.75 8.35
N ALA A 52 6.66 -8.18 7.75
CA ALA A 52 6.81 -8.17 6.31
C ALA A 52 8.28 -8.26 5.92
N THR A 53 8.56 -9.01 4.84
CA THR A 53 9.87 -9.00 4.20
C THR A 53 9.74 -8.29 2.86
N ILE A 54 10.43 -7.17 2.70
CA ILE A 54 10.40 -6.35 1.48
C ILE A 54 11.78 -6.19 0.86
N LEU A 55 11.84 -6.04 -0.45
CA LEU A 55 13.04 -5.71 -1.20
C LEU A 55 13.20 -4.19 -1.28
N ILE A 56 14.30 -3.70 -0.72
CA ILE A 56 14.77 -2.32 -0.86
C ILE A 56 16.15 -2.39 -1.49
N ASN A 57 16.38 -1.73 -2.63
CA ASN A 57 17.67 -1.82 -3.33
C ASN A 57 18.09 -3.24 -3.73
N GLY A 58 17.12 -4.13 -3.98
CA GLY A 58 17.40 -5.55 -4.23
C GLY A 58 17.84 -6.34 -2.99
N LEU A 59 17.86 -5.73 -1.80
CA LEU A 59 18.16 -6.40 -0.53
C LEU A 59 16.87 -6.67 0.23
N ALA A 60 16.70 -7.91 0.68
CA ALA A 60 15.60 -8.28 1.55
C ALA A 60 15.78 -7.63 2.94
N ARG A 61 14.72 -6.97 3.41
CA ARG A 61 14.64 -6.36 4.72
C ARG A 61 13.38 -6.82 5.43
N GLU A 62 13.56 -7.24 6.66
CA GLU A 62 12.46 -7.58 7.55
C GLU A 62 11.97 -6.32 8.27
N ILE A 63 10.65 -6.24 8.40
CA ILE A 63 9.94 -5.17 9.08
C ILE A 63 9.02 -5.85 10.09
N TYR A 64 9.23 -5.51 11.35
CA TYR A 64 8.37 -5.94 12.45
C TYR A 64 7.80 -4.72 13.15
N GLY A 65 6.48 -4.72 13.34
CA GLY A 65 5.76 -3.60 13.94
C GLY A 65 4.61 -4.04 14.80
N SER A 66 4.31 -3.26 15.83
CA SER A 66 3.09 -3.38 16.60
C SER A 66 2.41 -2.03 16.81
N GLY A 67 1.08 -2.02 16.83
CA GLY A 67 0.29 -0.81 16.99
C GLY A 67 -1.22 -1.03 17.01
N ILE A 68 -1.96 0.03 17.27
CA ILE A 68 -3.44 0.00 17.34
C ILE A 68 -4.12 -0.14 15.97
N SER A 69 -3.37 0.04 14.89
CA SER A 69 -3.83 -0.07 13.51
C SER A 69 -2.65 -0.47 12.61
N VAL A 70 -2.95 -1.05 11.44
CA VAL A 70 -1.93 -1.43 10.46
C VAL A 70 -1.01 -0.26 10.08
N PRO A 71 -1.53 0.96 9.77
CA PRO A 71 -0.67 2.06 9.37
C PRO A 71 0.20 2.57 10.52
N ALA A 72 -0.30 2.57 11.75
CA ALA A 72 0.49 2.96 12.92
C ALA A 72 1.60 1.96 13.24
N ALA A 73 1.30 0.66 13.18
CA ALA A 73 2.28 -0.40 13.37
C ALA A 73 3.39 -0.33 12.31
N LEU A 74 3.03 -0.08 11.05
CA LEU A 74 4.00 -0.03 9.95
C LEU A 74 4.86 1.23 10.01
N ALA A 75 4.25 2.39 10.29
CA ALA A 75 4.98 3.64 10.48
C ALA A 75 6.02 3.52 11.58
N ARG A 76 5.66 2.89 12.71
CA ARG A 76 6.58 2.63 13.81
C ARG A 76 7.71 1.68 13.40
N ALA A 77 7.37 0.58 12.71
CA ALA A 77 8.36 -0.39 12.25
C ALA A 77 9.40 0.23 11.32
N LEU A 78 8.93 1.05 10.35
CA LEU A 78 9.80 1.76 9.43
C LEU A 78 10.62 2.83 10.15
N ALA A 79 10.05 3.56 11.11
CA ALA A 79 10.80 4.54 11.91
C ALA A 79 11.95 3.88 12.69
N VAL A 80 11.72 2.71 13.28
CA VAL A 80 12.77 1.95 13.99
C VAL A 80 13.82 1.41 13.01
N GLY A 81 13.40 0.81 11.90
CA GLY A 81 14.31 0.16 10.96
C GLY A 81 15.09 1.11 10.04
N THR A 82 14.58 2.33 9.81
CA THR A 82 15.15 3.27 8.83
C THR A 82 15.45 4.67 9.38
N GLY A 83 14.96 5.00 10.58
CA GLY A 83 15.04 6.36 11.14
C GLY A 83 14.09 7.37 10.47
N LEU A 84 13.21 6.92 9.58
CA LEU A 84 12.33 7.79 8.80
C LEU A 84 10.99 8.00 9.49
N GLN A 85 10.60 9.25 9.61
CA GLN A 85 9.27 9.62 10.08
C GLN A 85 8.28 9.60 8.91
N ILE A 86 7.41 8.61 8.93
CA ILE A 86 6.38 8.36 7.93
C ILE A 86 5.02 8.41 8.62
N SER A 87 4.05 9.04 7.97
CA SER A 87 2.65 8.97 8.35
C SER A 87 1.80 8.48 7.20
N PHE A 88 0.71 7.80 7.54
CA PHE A 88 -0.23 7.27 6.55
C PHE A 88 -1.62 7.85 6.76
N GLU A 89 -2.27 8.17 5.66
CA GLU A 89 -3.70 8.41 5.59
C GLU A 89 -4.33 7.32 4.72
N VAL A 90 -5.37 6.65 5.23
CA VAL A 90 -5.90 5.44 4.61
C VAL A 90 -7.39 5.57 4.35
N TYR A 91 -7.79 5.29 3.12
CA TYR A 91 -9.17 5.29 2.66
C TYR A 91 -9.60 3.89 2.28
N LYS A 92 -10.71 3.43 2.85
CA LYS A 92 -11.26 2.09 2.65
C LYS A 92 -12.46 2.16 1.73
N ARG A 93 -12.55 1.23 0.79
CA ARG A 93 -13.65 1.10 -0.17
C ARG A 93 -13.98 -0.39 -0.36
N LYS A 94 -15.21 -0.67 -0.79
CA LYS A 94 -15.58 -1.99 -1.29
C LYS A 94 -15.44 -1.99 -2.81
N TRP A 95 -14.89 -3.06 -3.35
CA TRP A 95 -14.77 -3.31 -4.78
C TRP A 95 -15.56 -4.55 -5.13
N THR A 96 -16.47 -4.47 -6.09
CA THR A 96 -17.26 -5.61 -6.52
C THR A 96 -16.94 -5.93 -7.97
N GLU A 97 -16.51 -7.16 -8.22
CA GLU A 97 -16.16 -7.65 -9.55
C GLU A 97 -16.68 -9.08 -9.70
N ASN A 98 -17.36 -9.35 -10.82
CA ASN A 98 -17.98 -10.66 -11.09
C ASN A 98 -18.89 -11.19 -9.97
N GLY A 99 -19.51 -10.28 -9.19
CA GLY A 99 -20.37 -10.63 -8.06
C GLY A 99 -19.66 -10.90 -6.73
N GLU A 100 -18.32 -10.93 -6.72
CA GLU A 100 -17.52 -11.03 -5.50
C GLU A 100 -17.18 -9.64 -4.97
N THR A 101 -17.23 -9.46 -3.65
CA THR A 101 -16.87 -8.20 -2.99
C THR A 101 -15.56 -8.34 -2.24
N HIS A 102 -14.65 -7.42 -2.53
CA HIS A 102 -13.32 -7.35 -1.96
C HIS A 102 -13.13 -6.03 -1.20
N ASP A 103 -12.17 -6.02 -0.27
CA ASP A 103 -11.74 -4.81 0.42
C ASP A 103 -10.64 -4.12 -0.38
N MET A 104 -10.91 -2.88 -0.79
CA MET A 104 -9.95 -2.00 -1.43
C MET A 104 -9.46 -0.98 -0.42
N THR A 105 -8.14 -0.85 -0.31
CA THR A 105 -7.51 0.21 0.47
C THR A 105 -6.65 1.10 -0.41
N ILE A 106 -6.80 2.41 -0.22
CA ILE A 106 -5.96 3.46 -0.80
C ILE A 106 -5.17 4.07 0.36
N ALA A 107 -3.85 4.01 0.31
CA ALA A 107 -2.96 4.58 1.32
C ALA A 107 -2.15 5.72 0.72
N LYS A 108 -2.22 6.89 1.34
CA LYS A 108 -1.31 8.01 1.14
C LYS A 108 -0.19 7.91 2.16
N CYS A 109 1.06 7.92 1.69
CA CYS A 109 2.25 7.98 2.52
C CYS A 109 2.83 9.39 2.45
N ASP A 110 2.94 10.04 3.60
CA ASP A 110 3.60 11.32 3.76
C ASP A 110 4.95 11.09 4.46
N LEU A 111 6.04 11.47 3.78
CA LEU A 111 7.40 11.37 4.29
C LEU A 111 8.00 12.76 4.50
N LYS A 112 8.75 12.95 5.59
CA LYS A 112 9.40 14.23 5.95
C LYS A 112 8.38 15.39 5.98
N HIS A 113 7.26 15.20 6.69
CA HIS A 113 6.21 16.22 6.85
C HIS A 113 5.62 16.70 5.52
N GLY A 114 5.34 15.78 4.60
CA GLY A 114 4.68 16.07 3.31
C GLY A 114 5.63 16.55 2.20
N LYS A 115 6.95 16.60 2.44
CA LYS A 115 7.92 16.90 1.37
C LYS A 115 7.86 15.87 0.25
N TYR A 116 7.57 14.62 0.58
CA TYR A 116 7.33 13.55 -0.37
C TYR A 116 6.00 12.88 -0.05
N VAL A 117 5.16 12.77 -1.08
CA VAL A 117 3.84 12.15 -1.00
C VAL A 117 3.77 11.06 -2.05
N SER A 118 3.40 9.85 -1.63
CA SER A 118 3.14 8.74 -2.54
C SER A 118 1.83 8.06 -2.19
N TRP A 119 1.34 7.28 -3.16
CA TRP A 119 0.07 6.59 -3.07
C TRP A 119 0.27 5.12 -3.38
N GLY A 120 -0.47 4.28 -2.67
CA GLY A 120 -0.51 2.84 -2.87
C GLY A 120 -1.95 2.37 -2.78
N VAL A 121 -2.30 1.39 -3.59
CA VAL A 121 -3.68 0.88 -3.66
C VAL A 121 -3.64 -0.63 -3.78
N LYS A 122 -4.45 -1.31 -2.96
CA LYS A 122 -4.55 -2.78 -2.99
C LYS A 122 -5.96 -3.26 -2.74
N VAL A 123 -6.30 -4.36 -3.41
CA VAL A 123 -7.54 -5.10 -3.23
C VAL A 123 -7.21 -6.47 -2.65
N CYS A 124 -7.84 -6.83 -1.52
CA CYS A 124 -7.68 -8.15 -0.89
C CYS A 124 -9.01 -8.64 -0.32
N HIS A 125 -9.07 -9.93 0.06
CA HIS A 125 -10.24 -10.50 0.75
C HIS A 125 -10.34 -10.07 2.21
N LYS A 126 -9.21 -9.75 2.85
CA LYS A 126 -9.16 -9.23 4.21
C LYS A 126 -8.73 -7.77 4.20
N LEU A 127 -9.43 -6.96 4.99
CA LEU A 127 -9.19 -5.53 5.07
C LEU A 127 -7.77 -5.21 5.55
N GLU A 128 -7.30 -5.89 6.58
CA GLU A 128 -5.99 -5.64 7.19
C GLU A 128 -4.84 -5.99 6.22
N GLU A 129 -5.03 -7.01 5.37
CA GLU A 129 -4.08 -7.36 4.31
C GLU A 129 -4.06 -6.27 3.22
N ALA A 130 -5.24 -5.80 2.79
CA ALA A 130 -5.35 -4.69 1.84
C ALA A 130 -4.69 -3.41 2.38
N GLU A 131 -4.90 -3.10 3.66
CA GLU A 131 -4.28 -1.95 4.33
C GLU A 131 -2.76 -2.07 4.36
N LEU A 132 -2.25 -3.22 4.79
CA LEU A 132 -0.80 -3.45 4.90
C LEU A 132 -0.13 -3.30 3.54
N LEU A 133 -0.65 -4.00 2.54
CA LEU A 133 -0.07 -3.99 1.20
C LEU A 133 -0.21 -2.61 0.53
N ALA A 134 -1.31 -1.88 0.74
CA ALA A 134 -1.45 -0.52 0.22
C ALA A 134 -0.41 0.43 0.86
N CYS A 135 -0.19 0.33 2.18
CA CYS A 135 0.80 1.15 2.87
C CYS A 135 2.25 0.79 2.47
N ILE A 136 2.56 -0.50 2.31
CA ILE A 136 3.88 -0.92 1.79
C ILE A 136 4.07 -0.44 0.35
N SER A 137 3.04 -0.56 -0.49
CA SER A 137 3.12 -0.11 -1.89
C SER A 137 3.37 1.39 -1.98
N SER A 138 2.72 2.21 -1.15
CA SER A 138 2.96 3.65 -1.13
C SER A 138 4.38 3.99 -0.69
N VAL A 139 4.89 3.33 0.36
CA VAL A 139 6.29 3.43 0.80
C VAL A 139 7.25 3.13 -0.34
N LEU A 140 7.10 1.99 -1.00
CA LEU A 140 7.98 1.52 -2.08
C LEU A 140 7.97 2.41 -3.34
N VAL A 141 7.00 3.32 -3.47
CA VAL A 141 7.00 4.37 -4.52
C VAL A 141 7.80 5.60 -4.06
N SER A 142 7.69 5.97 -2.78
CA SER A 142 8.44 7.10 -2.19
C SER A 142 9.92 6.82 -2.00
N PHE A 143 10.31 5.54 -1.94
CA PHE A 143 11.69 5.10 -1.81
C PHE A 143 12.25 4.59 -3.14
N PRO A 144 12.91 5.44 -3.96
CA PRO A 144 14.07 4.99 -4.70
C PRO A 144 15.22 4.94 -3.69
N LEU A 145 15.16 4.00 -2.75
CA LEU A 145 16.38 3.60 -2.09
C LEU A 145 17.05 2.71 -3.10
#